data_AF-A0A6P0IHN9-F1
#
_entry.id   AF-A0A6P0IHN9-F1
#
_cell.length_a   1.000
_cell.length_b   1.000
_cell.length_c   1.000
_cell.angle_alpha   90.00
_cell.angle_beta   90.00
_cell.angle_gamma   90.00
#
_symmetry.space_group_name_H-M   'P 1'
#
loop_
_entity.id
_entity.type
_entity.pdbx_description
1 polymer ?
#
loop_
_entity_poly.entity_id
_entity_poly.type
_entity_poly.pdbx_seq_one_letter_code
_entity_poly.pdbx_strand_id
1 'polypeptide(L)'
;MNAGNTPGYLLKQIESALCRAFPSKTKLEMMLRHQFSQNLEEIARGENLTEIVYKVVQDFNTSNSLAQLIKKALNENPNNASLKAIKEKFEITTSLVNLLLPFEKQIIKQMQQAYSACCYDKLGDNRKY
;
A
#
# COMPACT_ATOMS: atom_id res chain seq x y z
N MET A 1 9.98 -1.78 -5.24
CA MET A 1 9.21 -2.37 -4.13
C MET A 1 8.60 -1.22 -3.37
N ASN A 2 7.27 -1.17 -3.23
CA ASN A 2 6.59 -0.10 -2.54
C ASN A 2 6.98 -0.13 -1.07
N ALA A 3 7.37 1.02 -0.53
CA ALA A 3 7.84 1.16 0.84
C ALA A 3 6.68 0.99 1.83
N GLY A 4 6.18 -0.23 2.03
CA GLY A 4 5.45 -0.72 3.20
C GLY A 4 4.21 0.04 3.72
N ASN A 5 3.80 1.15 3.10
CA ASN A 5 2.84 2.09 3.69
C ASN A 5 1.87 2.59 2.62
N THR A 6 1.01 1.69 2.15
CA THR A 6 -0.19 2.10 1.39
C THR A 6 -1.01 3.03 2.28
N PRO A 7 -1.31 4.28 1.86
CA PRO A 7 -2.06 5.20 2.71
C PRO A 7 -3.43 4.64 3.11
N GLY A 8 -3.86 4.90 4.35
CA GLY A 8 -5.13 4.35 4.87
C GLY A 8 -6.36 4.69 4.02
N TYR A 9 -6.40 5.87 3.40
CA TYR A 9 -7.49 6.22 2.49
C TYR A 9 -7.53 5.32 1.24
N LEU A 10 -6.36 4.86 0.77
CA LEU A 10 -6.25 4.01 -0.41
C LEU A 10 -6.63 2.57 -0.06
N LEU A 11 -6.24 2.09 1.13
CA LEU A 11 -6.71 0.80 1.68
C LEU A 11 -8.24 0.74 1.74
N LYS A 12 -8.87 1.77 2.32
CA LYS A 12 -10.34 1.88 2.39
C LYS A 12 -11.01 1.84 1.01
N GLN A 13 -10.37 2.42 -0.01
CA GLN A 13 -10.89 2.40 -1.38
C GLN A 13 -10.74 1.02 -2.03
N ILE A 14 -9.65 0.31 -1.75
CA ILE A 14 -9.45 -1.08 -2.18
C ILE A 14 -10.52 -1.98 -1.54
N GLU A 15 -10.73 -1.86 -0.22
CA GLU A 15 -11.77 -2.59 0.51
C GLU A 15 -13.15 -2.36 -0.11
N SER A 16 -13.52 -1.10 -0.35
CA SER A 16 -14.81 -0.75 -0.96
C SER A 16 -14.97 -1.33 -2.38
N ALA A 17 -13.91 -1.29 -3.19
CA ALA A 17 -13.93 -1.84 -4.54
C ALA A 17 -14.07 -3.37 -4.53
N LEU A 18 -13.41 -4.06 -3.59
CA LEU A 18 -13.53 -5.51 -3.41
C LEU A 18 -14.92 -5.90 -2.94
N CYS A 19 -15.50 -5.21 -1.95
CA CYS A 19 -16.89 -5.48 -1.53
C CYS A 19 -17.89 -5.32 -2.68
N ARG A 20 -17.69 -4.33 -3.57
CA ARG A 20 -18.55 -4.15 -4.77
C ARG A 20 -18.34 -5.23 -5.82
N ALA A 21 -17.12 -5.69 -6.01
CA ALA A 21 -16.80 -6.75 -6.98
C ALA A 21 -17.23 -8.14 -6.50
N PHE A 22 -17.18 -8.38 -5.20
CA PHE A 22 -17.49 -9.66 -4.57
C PHE A 22 -18.54 -9.44 -3.47
N PRO A 23 -19.83 -9.29 -3.82
CA PRO A 23 -20.90 -8.92 -2.87
C PRO A 23 -21.29 -10.04 -1.89
N SER A 24 -20.55 -11.15 -1.83
CA SER A 24 -20.75 -12.22 -0.86
C SER A 24 -19.43 -12.87 -0.48
N LYS A 25 -19.37 -13.46 0.72
CA LYS A 25 -18.21 -14.21 1.22
C LYS A 25 -17.77 -15.28 0.23
N THR A 26 -18.72 -16.07 -0.27
CA THR A 26 -18.46 -17.13 -1.26
C THR A 26 -17.82 -16.61 -2.55
N LYS A 27 -18.26 -15.46 -3.07
CA LYS A 27 -17.67 -14.87 -4.28
C LYS A 27 -16.22 -14.43 -4.04
N LEU A 28 -15.92 -13.87 -2.87
CA LEU A 28 -14.57 -13.50 -2.49
C LEU A 28 -13.69 -14.74 -2.32
N GLU A 29 -14.21 -15.77 -1.66
CA GLU A 29 -13.54 -17.06 -1.47
C GLU A 29 -13.21 -17.74 -2.80
N MET A 30 -14.16 -17.78 -3.73
CA MET A 30 -13.94 -18.29 -5.08
C MET A 30 -12.81 -17.53 -5.78
N MET A 31 -12.79 -16.20 -5.70
CA MET A 31 -11.70 -15.40 -6.29
C MET A 31 -10.34 -15.74 -5.68
N LEU A 32 -10.25 -15.83 -4.35
CA LEU A 32 -8.99 -16.20 -3.67
C LEU A 32 -8.54 -17.62 -4.06
N ARG A 33 -9.49 -18.57 -4.14
CA ARG A 33 -9.20 -19.95 -4.54
C ARG A 33 -8.74 -20.04 -5.98
N HIS A 34 -9.44 -19.41 -6.92
CA HIS A 34 -9.14 -19.49 -8.35
C HIS A 34 -7.87 -18.71 -8.72
N GLN A 35 -7.68 -17.53 -8.13
CA GLN A 35 -6.61 -16.63 -8.53
C GLN A 35 -5.34 -16.81 -7.68
N PHE A 36 -5.44 -17.29 -6.45
CA PHE A 36 -4.30 -17.41 -5.52
C PHE A 36 -4.08 -18.82 -4.98
N SER A 37 -4.98 -19.76 -5.24
CA SER A 37 -4.98 -21.09 -4.60
C SER A 37 -5.01 -21.01 -3.06
N GLN A 38 -5.55 -19.93 -2.52
CA GLN A 38 -5.64 -19.68 -1.07
C GLN A 38 -7.06 -19.95 -0.55
N ASN A 39 -7.14 -20.38 0.71
CA ASN A 39 -8.40 -20.55 1.43
C ASN A 39 -8.73 -19.27 2.20
N LEU A 40 -9.96 -18.76 2.04
CA LEU A 40 -10.40 -17.57 2.75
C LEU A 40 -10.34 -17.75 4.28
N GLU A 41 -10.66 -18.93 4.80
CA GLU A 41 -10.67 -19.21 6.25
C GLU A 41 -9.27 -19.26 6.88
N GLU A 42 -8.22 -19.41 6.07
CA GLU A 42 -6.83 -19.32 6.50
C GLU A 42 -6.35 -17.86 6.61
N ILE A 43 -6.93 -16.97 5.78
CA ILE A 43 -6.58 -15.55 5.73
C ILE A 43 -7.45 -14.72 6.70
N ALA A 44 -8.76 -14.93 6.64
CA ALA A 44 -9.74 -14.06 7.28
C ALA A 44 -10.97 -14.86 7.75
N ARG A 45 -11.04 -15.11 9.06
CA ARG A 45 -12.25 -15.63 9.72
C ARG A 45 -13.21 -14.50 10.06
N GLY A 46 -14.51 -14.79 10.00
CA GLY A 46 -15.57 -13.87 10.39
C GLY A 46 -16.88 -14.14 9.65
N GLU A 47 -17.91 -13.41 10.06
CA GLU A 47 -19.26 -13.48 9.48
C GLU A 47 -19.59 -12.27 8.60
N ASN A 48 -18.98 -11.11 8.88
CA ASN A 48 -19.23 -9.87 8.17
C ASN A 48 -18.30 -9.73 6.95
N LEU A 49 -18.87 -9.57 5.75
CA LEU A 49 -18.10 -9.42 4.51
C LEU A 49 -17.10 -8.25 4.54
N THR A 50 -17.50 -7.10 5.09
CA THR A 50 -16.63 -5.92 5.19
C THR A 50 -15.43 -6.20 6.09
N GLU A 51 -15.66 -6.86 7.23
CA GLU A 51 -14.58 -7.27 8.14
C GLU A 51 -13.64 -8.28 7.48
N ILE A 52 -14.19 -9.26 6.75
CA ILE A 52 -13.43 -10.25 6.01
C ILE A 52 -12.56 -9.58 4.94
N VAL A 53 -13.14 -8.68 4.14
CA VAL A 53 -12.42 -7.94 3.10
C VAL A 53 -11.32 -7.08 3.71
N TYR A 54 -11.57 -6.41 4.83
CA TYR A 54 -10.54 -5.66 5.56
C TYR A 54 -9.34 -6.55 5.94
N LYS A 55 -9.59 -7.73 6.52
CA LYS A 55 -8.53 -8.68 6.89
C LYS A 55 -7.75 -9.18 5.68
N VAL A 56 -8.44 -9.50 4.57
CA VAL A 56 -7.79 -9.87 3.31
C VAL A 56 -6.91 -8.72 2.79
N VAL A 57 -7.42 -7.49 2.75
CA VAL A 57 -6.63 -6.33 2.29
C VAL A 57 -5.40 -6.13 3.18
N GLN A 58 -5.54 -6.30 4.49
CA GLN A 58 -4.42 -6.17 5.41
C GLN A 58 -3.35 -7.24 5.21
N ASP A 59 -3.74 -8.51 5.00
CA ASP A 59 -2.81 -9.61 4.71
C ASP A 59 -2.02 -9.38 3.40
N PHE A 60 -2.70 -8.90 2.37
CA PHE A 60 -2.05 -8.53 1.11
C PHE A 60 -1.21 -7.24 1.22
N ASN A 61 -1.52 -6.35 2.15
CA ASN A 61 -0.72 -5.15 2.41
C ASN A 61 0.59 -5.50 3.13
N THR A 62 0.53 -6.33 4.17
CA THR A 62 1.73 -6.77 4.92
C THR A 62 2.68 -7.60 4.08
N SER A 63 2.14 -8.42 3.16
CA SER A 63 2.90 -9.20 2.19
C SER A 63 3.30 -8.42 0.92
N ASN A 64 3.04 -7.11 0.86
CA ASN A 64 3.34 -6.23 -0.28
C ASN A 64 2.74 -6.75 -1.62
N SER A 65 1.59 -7.41 -1.54
CA SER A 65 0.90 -8.10 -2.64
C SER A 65 -0.42 -7.44 -3.06
N LEU A 66 -0.74 -6.25 -2.55
CA LEU A 66 -1.95 -5.49 -2.95
C LEU A 66 -2.07 -5.28 -4.46
N ALA A 67 -0.97 -5.00 -5.15
CA ALA A 67 -0.97 -4.85 -6.61
C ALA A 67 -1.48 -6.13 -7.30
N GLN A 68 -1.09 -7.30 -6.79
CA GLN A 68 -1.55 -8.59 -7.30
C GLN A 68 -3.01 -8.86 -6.93
N LEU A 69 -3.42 -8.52 -5.69
CA LEU A 69 -4.82 -8.60 -5.24
C LEU A 69 -5.75 -7.84 -6.19
N ILE A 70 -5.43 -6.57 -6.46
CA ILE A 70 -6.23 -5.70 -7.34
C ILE A 70 -6.24 -6.27 -8.77
N LYS A 71 -5.08 -6.66 -9.30
CA LYS A 71 -4.97 -7.20 -10.66
C LYS A 71 -5.79 -8.48 -10.84
N LYS A 72 -5.69 -9.42 -9.92
CA LYS A 72 -6.38 -10.71 -9.98
C LYS A 72 -7.88 -10.57 -9.69
N ALA A 73 -8.28 -9.68 -8.78
CA ALA A 73 -9.67 -9.31 -8.61
C ALA A 73 -10.29 -8.75 -9.90
N LEU A 74 -9.54 -7.91 -10.63
CA LEU A 74 -9.97 -7.36 -11.91
C LEU A 74 -10.02 -8.43 -13.01
N ASN A 75 -9.15 -9.44 -13.00
CA ASN A 75 -9.23 -10.56 -13.95
C ASN A 75 -10.55 -11.34 -13.80
N GLU A 76 -11.02 -11.54 -12.57
CA GLU A 76 -12.31 -12.21 -12.29
C GLU A 76 -13.50 -11.30 -12.63
N ASN A 77 -13.36 -9.99 -12.47
CA ASN A 77 -14.41 -8.99 -12.72
C ASN A 77 -13.94 -7.88 -13.68
N PRO A 78 -13.68 -8.19 -14.96
CA PRO A 78 -13.00 -7.28 -15.89
C PRO A 78 -13.79 -6.02 -16.24
N ASN A 79 -15.10 -6.02 -15.98
CA ASN A 79 -15.98 -4.88 -16.24
C ASN A 79 -16.28 -4.04 -14.98
N ASN A 80 -15.72 -4.38 -13.82
CA ASN A 80 -15.96 -3.64 -12.60
C ASN A 80 -15.23 -2.28 -12.62
N ALA A 81 -15.99 -1.19 -12.76
CA ALA A 81 -15.44 0.16 -12.82
C ALA A 81 -14.70 0.58 -11.54
N SER A 82 -15.14 0.10 -10.36
CA SER A 82 -14.46 0.42 -9.09
C SER A 82 -13.06 -0.23 -9.02
N LEU A 83 -12.92 -1.48 -9.50
CA LEU A 83 -11.62 -2.15 -9.59
C LEU A 83 -10.68 -1.52 -10.64
N LYS A 84 -11.22 -1.04 -11.76
CA LYS A 84 -10.41 -0.30 -12.75
C LYS A 84 -9.87 1.01 -12.17
N ALA A 85 -10.75 1.80 -11.54
CA ALA A 85 -10.37 3.07 -10.95
C ALA A 85 -9.33 2.90 -9.84
N ILE A 86 -9.48 1.87 -8.98
CA ILE A 86 -8.51 1.64 -7.90
C ILE A 86 -7.17 1.12 -8.42
N LYS A 87 -7.15 0.31 -9.48
CA LYS A 87 -5.91 -0.14 -10.14
C LYS A 87 -5.10 1.06 -10.63
N GLU A 88 -5.74 1.94 -11.40
CA GLU A 88 -5.10 3.14 -11.93
C GLU A 88 -4.57 4.04 -10.81
N LYS A 89 -5.41 4.31 -9.80
CA LYS A 89 -5.00 5.12 -8.64
C LYS A 89 -3.83 4.52 -7.87
N PHE A 90 -3.83 3.20 -7.68
CA PHE A 90 -2.75 2.48 -7.00
C PHE A 90 -1.44 2.55 -7.79
N GLU A 91 -1.50 2.39 -9.12
CA GLU A 91 -0.35 2.51 -10.03
C GLU A 91 0.24 3.93 -10.02
N ILE A 92 -0.60 4.96 -10.09
CA ILE A 92 -0.19 6.36 -10.00
C ILE A 92 0.46 6.65 -8.65
N THR A 93 -0.20 6.28 -7.54
CA THR A 93 0.30 6.54 -6.19
C THR A 93 1.65 5.85 -5.96
N THR A 94 1.76 4.59 -6.39
CA THR A 94 3.01 3.83 -6.35
C THR A 94 4.13 4.51 -7.14
N SER A 95 3.83 4.94 -8.36
CA SER A 95 4.81 5.60 -9.23
C SER A 95 5.28 6.92 -8.64
N LEU A 96 4.35 7.71 -8.09
CA LEU A 96 4.66 8.97 -7.43
C LEU A 96 5.54 8.76 -6.19
N VAL A 97 5.22 7.77 -5.35
CA VAL A 97 6.03 7.43 -4.18
C VAL A 97 7.44 7.02 -4.61
N ASN A 98 7.58 6.17 -5.63
CA ASN A 98 8.90 5.77 -6.15
C ASN A 98 9.69 6.94 -6.72
N LEU A 99 9.01 7.95 -7.29
CA LEU A 99 9.64 9.17 -7.79
C LEU A 99 10.09 10.09 -6.64
N LEU A 100 9.28 10.25 -5.59
CA LEU A 100 9.52 11.19 -4.50
C LEU A 100 10.48 10.67 -3.42
N LEU A 101 10.48 9.36 -3.14
CA LEU A 101 11.31 8.76 -2.08
C LEU A 101 12.81 9.06 -2.20
N PRO A 102 13.45 8.99 -3.39
CA PRO A 102 14.87 9.33 -3.52
C PRO A 102 15.14 10.80 -3.19
N PHE A 103 14.23 11.71 -3.56
CA PHE A 103 14.38 13.13 -3.30
C PHE A 103 14.31 13.45 -1.80
N GLU A 104 13.39 12.84 -1.07
CA GLU A 104 13.31 12.97 0.39
C GLU A 104 14.65 12.60 1.04
N LYS A 105 15.19 11.41 0.71
CA LYS A 105 16.47 10.95 1.23
C LYS A 105 17.62 11.88 0.87
N GLN A 106 17.64 12.37 -0.37
CA GLN A 106 18.68 13.28 -0.83
C GLN A 106 18.61 14.62 -0.09
N ILE A 107 17.44 15.23 0.02
CA ILE A 107 17.23 16.52 0.68
C ILE A 107 17.58 16.41 2.16
N ILE A 108 17.08 15.38 2.86
CA ILE A 108 17.39 15.17 4.29
C ILE A 108 18.89 15.02 4.50
N LYS A 109 19.58 14.25 3.66
CA LYS A 109 21.04 14.07 3.76
C LYS A 109 21.78 15.39 3.54
N GLN A 110 21.39 16.16 2.53
CA GLN A 110 22.00 17.47 2.25
C GLN A 110 21.75 18.46 3.40
N MET A 111 20.54 18.48 3.97
CA MET A 111 20.20 19.31 5.12
C MET A 111 21.02 18.93 6.36
N GLN A 112 21.18 17.64 6.64
CA GLN A 112 22.01 17.15 7.74
C GLN A 112 23.47 17.59 7.57
N GLN A 113 24.02 17.45 6.35
CA GLN A 113 25.39 17.88 6.05
C GLN A 113 25.58 19.39 6.24
N ALA A 114 24.64 20.21 5.73
CA ALA A 114 24.68 21.65 5.90
C ALA A 114 24.58 22.06 7.38
N TYR A 115 23.68 21.43 8.14
CA TYR A 115 23.55 21.67 9.59
C TYR A 115 24.83 21.28 10.34
N SER A 116 25.40 20.11 10.08
CA SER A 116 26.65 19.67 10.69
C SER A 116 27.81 20.64 10.39
N ALA A 117 27.91 21.14 9.15
CA ALA A 117 28.92 22.12 8.78
C ALA A 117 28.73 23.44 9.56
N CYS A 118 27.51 24.00 9.59
CA CYS A 118 27.21 25.24 10.31
C CYS A 118 27.36 25.11 11.84
N CYS A 119 27.15 23.93 12.42
CA CYS A 119 27.31 23.68 13.85
C CYS A 119 28.76 23.42 14.26
N TYR A 120 29.61 22.89 13.37
CA TYR A 120 31.04 22.72 13.63
C TYR A 120 31.73 24.09 13.80
N ASP A 121 31.36 25.07 12.98
CA ASP A 121 31.91 26.44 13.05
C ASP A 121 31.53 27.18 14.35
N LYS A 122 30.44 26.78 15.03
CA LYS A 122 30.00 27.43 16.29
C LYS A 122 30.64 26.86 17.57
N LEU A 123 31.29 25.70 17.50
CA LEU A 123 31.98 25.08 18.64
C LEU A 123 33.52 25.13 18.51
N GLY A 124 34.03 25.52 17.33
CA GLY A 124 35.46 25.68 17.06
C GLY A 124 36.09 26.98 17.55
N ASP A 125 35.28 28.01 17.85
CA ASP A 125 35.75 29.34 18.28
C ASP A 125 35.58 29.59 19.79
N ASN A 126 35.86 28.57 20.61
CA ASN A 126 36.08 28.72 22.06
C ASN A 126 37.46 28.18 22.46
N ARG A 127 38.42 28.19 21.54
CA ARG A 127 39.84 27.92 21.81
C ARG A 127 40.70 29.14 21.50
N LYS A 128 40.35 30.31 22.04
CA LYS A 128 41.32 31.38 22.28
C LYS A 128 40.99 32.09 23.60
N TYR A 129 42.07 32.21 24.38
CA TYR A 129 42.25 32.87 25.68
C TYR A 129 42.00 31.99 26.90
#